data_AF-A0A849G5N0-F1
#
_entry.id   AF-A0A849G5N0-F1
#
_cell.length_a   1.000
_cell.length_b   1.000
_cell.length_c   1.000
_cell.angle_alpha   90.00
_cell.angle_beta   90.00
_cell.angle_gamma   90.00
#
_symmetry.space_group_name_H-M   'P 1'
#
loop_
_entity.id
_entity.type
_entity.pdbx_description
1 polymer ?
#
loop_
_entity_poly.entity_id
_entity_poly.type
_entity_poly.pdbx_seq_one_letter_code
_entity_poly.pdbx_strand_id
1 'polypeptide(L)'
;MDWTSLTNAAAKAVETPILKRFEDTGRAADFSVSSGDLLFDYSKTAMDSAARDLLVSIYEEAGVAARRDAMFSGEKINETEGRAVLHTALRNVSGDPVRVEGNDVMPGVLDTL
;
A
#
# COMPACT_ATOMS: atom_id res chain seq x y z
N MET A 1 -10.45 13.90 -6.06
CA MET A 1 -10.21 12.46 -6.27
C MET A 1 -11.12 12.00 -7.39
N ASP A 2 -10.54 11.59 -8.51
CA ASP A 2 -11.25 11.33 -9.76
C ASP A 2 -11.94 9.96 -9.79
N TRP A 3 -12.98 9.83 -8.97
CA TRP A 3 -13.79 8.61 -8.87
C TRP A 3 -14.62 8.35 -10.12
N THR A 4 -14.99 9.39 -10.86
CA THR A 4 -15.76 9.28 -12.09
C THR A 4 -14.94 8.57 -13.16
N SER A 5 -13.70 9.01 -13.40
CA SER A 5 -12.83 8.33 -14.35
C SER A 5 -12.53 6.90 -13.93
N LEU A 6 -12.37 6.63 -12.61
CA LEU A 6 -12.07 5.28 -12.15
C LEU A 6 -13.26 4.33 -12.37
N THR A 7 -14.47 4.81 -12.11
CA THR A 7 -15.70 4.05 -12.35
C THR A 7 -15.86 3.72 -13.83
N ASN A 8 -15.59 4.68 -14.72
CA ASN A 8 -15.63 4.46 -16.17
C ASN A 8 -14.55 3.48 -16.62
N ALA A 9 -13.33 3.59 -16.09
CA ALA A 9 -12.23 2.68 -16.38
C ALA A 9 -12.55 1.24 -15.92
N ALA A 10 -13.18 1.09 -14.74
CA ALA A 10 -13.62 -0.21 -14.23
C ALA A 10 -14.71 -0.83 -15.12
N ALA A 11 -15.71 -0.04 -15.54
CA ALA A 11 -16.76 -0.50 -16.45
C ALA A 11 -16.18 -1.00 -17.79
N LYS A 12 -15.23 -0.25 -18.37
CA LYS A 12 -14.52 -0.68 -19.59
C LYS A 12 -13.65 -1.91 -19.36
N ALA A 13 -13.00 -2.01 -18.20
CA ALA A 13 -12.10 -3.12 -17.88
C ALA A 13 -12.84 -4.46 -17.85
N VAL A 14 -14.07 -4.50 -17.33
CA VAL A 14 -14.86 -5.75 -17.22
C VAL A 14 -15.43 -6.24 -18.57
N GLU A 15 -15.53 -5.36 -19.57
CA GLU A 15 -15.92 -5.76 -20.93
C GLU A 15 -14.85 -6.59 -21.64
N THR A 16 -13.59 -6.50 -21.18
CA THR A 16 -12.47 -7.23 -21.76
C THR A 16 -12.11 -8.43 -20.88
N PRO A 17 -12.28 -9.68 -21.38
CA PRO A 17 -11.85 -10.86 -20.63
C PRO A 17 -10.36 -10.81 -20.28
N ILE A 18 -10.01 -11.26 -19.08
CA ILE A 18 -8.62 -11.25 -18.59
C ILE A 18 -7.69 -11.97 -19.58
N LEU A 19 -8.12 -13.08 -20.17
CA LEU A 19 -7.35 -13.83 -21.17
C LEU A 19 -6.93 -12.96 -22.37
N LYS A 20 -7.79 -12.04 -22.80
CA LYS A 20 -7.49 -11.13 -23.91
C LYS A 20 -6.38 -10.13 -23.55
N ARG A 21 -6.21 -9.80 -22.27
CA ARG A 21 -5.11 -8.95 -21.80
C ARG A 21 -3.73 -9.61 -21.98
N PHE A 22 -3.67 -10.93 -22.10
CA PHE A 22 -2.43 -11.69 -22.37
C PHE A 22 -2.10 -11.82 -23.86
N GLU A 23 -2.91 -11.25 -24.76
CA GLU A 23 -2.47 -11.00 -26.15
C GLU A 23 -1.28 -10.02 -26.16
N ASP A 24 -1.18 -9.14 -25.17
CA ASP A 24 0.03 -8.41 -24.83
C ASP A 24 1.02 -9.35 -24.12
N THR A 25 2.08 -9.73 -24.83
CA THR A 25 3.10 -10.63 -24.31
C THR A 25 3.93 -10.03 -23.18
N GLY A 26 3.93 -8.70 -23.01
CA GLY A 26 4.59 -7.99 -21.90
C GLY A 26 3.78 -7.93 -20.61
N ARG A 27 2.47 -8.27 -20.67
CA ARG A 27 1.49 -8.11 -19.60
C ARG A 27 1.97 -8.60 -18.22
N ALA A 28 2.53 -9.80 -18.16
CA ALA A 28 2.98 -10.39 -16.89
C ALA A 28 4.12 -9.59 -16.26
N ALA A 29 5.08 -9.12 -17.06
CA ALA A 29 6.21 -8.32 -16.57
C ALA A 29 5.74 -6.93 -16.11
N ASP A 30 4.89 -6.28 -16.90
CA ASP A 30 4.41 -4.91 -16.62
C ASP A 30 3.43 -4.82 -15.44
N PHE A 31 2.80 -5.95 -15.10
CA PHE A 31 1.84 -6.08 -13.99
C PHE A 31 2.39 -7.00 -12.89
N SER A 32 3.70 -6.96 -12.71
CA SER A 32 4.35 -7.59 -11.57
C SER A 32 5.33 -6.63 -10.92
N VAL A 33 5.47 -6.70 -9.60
CA VAL A 33 6.54 -6.04 -8.86
C VAL A 33 7.19 -7.05 -7.92
N SER A 34 8.49 -6.90 -7.68
CA SER A 34 9.26 -7.78 -6.80
C SER A 34 9.87 -7.00 -5.64
N SER A 35 9.94 -7.63 -4.48
CA SER A 35 10.65 -7.11 -3.30
C SER A 35 11.27 -8.27 -2.53
N GLY A 36 12.61 -8.35 -2.54
CA GLY A 36 13.32 -9.54 -2.07
C GLY A 36 12.85 -10.78 -2.82
N ASP A 37 12.47 -11.81 -2.08
CA ASP A 37 11.96 -13.08 -2.63
C ASP A 37 10.45 -13.07 -2.94
N LEU A 38 9.76 -11.94 -2.69
CA LEU A 38 8.33 -11.80 -2.94
C LEU A 38 8.07 -11.27 -4.36
N LEU A 39 7.34 -12.05 -5.16
CA LEU A 39 6.74 -11.60 -6.43
C LEU A 39 5.25 -11.31 -6.22
N PHE A 40 4.86 -10.06 -6.42
CA PHE A 40 3.45 -9.66 -6.51
C PHE A 40 3.04 -9.55 -7.97
N ASP A 41 2.46 -10.62 -8.50
CA ASP A 41 1.87 -10.69 -9.85
C ASP A 41 0.37 -10.33 -9.78
N TYR A 42 0.02 -9.18 -10.34
CA TYR A 42 -1.36 -8.70 -10.47
C TYR A 42 -1.81 -8.64 -11.95
N SER A 43 -1.12 -9.35 -12.84
CA SER A 43 -1.40 -9.41 -14.28
C SER A 43 -2.75 -10.07 -14.60
N LYS A 44 -3.18 -11.01 -13.75
CA LYS A 44 -4.44 -11.77 -13.87
C LYS A 44 -5.65 -10.99 -13.33
N THR A 45 -5.70 -9.70 -13.63
CA THR A 45 -6.78 -8.78 -13.30
C THR A 45 -7.35 -8.17 -14.58
N ALA A 46 -8.59 -7.66 -14.53
CA ALA A 46 -9.24 -7.01 -15.68
C ALA A 46 -8.63 -5.63 -16.03
N MET A 47 -7.88 -5.06 -15.08
CA MET A 47 -7.27 -3.73 -15.12
C MET A 47 -6.25 -3.61 -16.23
N ASP A 48 -6.33 -2.57 -17.07
CA ASP A 48 -5.25 -2.18 -17.97
C ASP A 48 -4.34 -1.11 -17.38
N SER A 49 -3.33 -0.67 -18.13
CA SER A 49 -2.34 0.31 -17.67
C SER A 49 -3.00 1.64 -17.29
N ALA A 50 -3.96 2.12 -18.09
CA ALA A 50 -4.67 3.35 -17.79
C ALA A 50 -5.45 3.26 -16.46
N ALA A 51 -6.15 2.14 -16.21
CA ALA A 51 -6.85 1.92 -14.95
C ALA A 51 -5.88 1.80 -13.75
N ARG A 52 -4.71 1.16 -13.94
CA ARG A 52 -3.66 1.07 -12.91
C ARG A 52 -3.12 2.46 -12.56
N ASP A 53 -2.79 3.26 -13.56
CA ASP A 53 -2.19 4.58 -13.35
C ASP A 53 -3.17 5.54 -12.63
N LEU A 54 -4.48 5.39 -12.91
CA LEU A 54 -5.53 6.12 -12.20
C LEU A 54 -5.72 5.67 -10.74
N LEU A 55 -5.56 4.38 -10.45
CA LEU A 55 -5.54 3.90 -9.05
C LEU A 55 -4.34 4.45 -8.29
N VAL A 56 -3.17 4.56 -8.95
CA VAL A 56 -1.98 5.17 -8.36
C VAL A 56 -2.20 6.66 -8.10
N SER A 57 -2.80 7.40 -9.03
CA SER A 57 -3.08 8.83 -8.80
C SER A 57 -4.08 9.05 -7.65
N ILE A 58 -5.04 8.15 -7.47
CA ILE A 58 -5.96 8.15 -6.33
C ILE A 58 -5.22 7.88 -5.02
N TYR A 59 -4.29 6.91 -5.00
CA TYR A 59 -3.42 6.64 -3.85
C TYR A 59 -2.58 7.86 -3.46
N GLU A 60 -2.03 8.57 -4.45
CA GLU A 60 -1.24 9.80 -4.24
C GLU A 60 -2.10 10.93 -3.68
N GLU A 61 -3.26 11.19 -4.29
CA GLU A 61 -4.18 12.25 -3.83
C GLU A 61 -4.76 11.96 -2.44
N ALA A 62 -4.97 10.68 -2.10
CA ALA A 62 -5.42 10.24 -0.79
C ALA A 62 -4.35 10.46 0.30
N GLY A 63 -3.09 10.75 -0.08
CA GLY A 63 -2.00 10.94 0.87
C GLY A 63 -1.67 9.67 1.67
N VAL A 64 -1.87 8.49 1.08
CA VAL A 64 -1.68 7.21 1.78
C VAL A 64 -0.24 7.06 2.28
N ALA A 65 0.76 7.51 1.50
CA ALA A 65 2.15 7.51 1.91
C ALA A 65 2.38 8.36 3.18
N ALA A 66 1.81 9.55 3.25
CA ALA A 66 1.91 10.41 4.43
C ALA A 66 1.20 9.79 5.65
N ARG A 67 0.03 9.16 5.46
CA ARG A 67 -0.68 8.44 6.53
C ARG A 67 0.10 7.21 7.02
N ARG A 68 0.76 6.49 6.12
CA ARG A 68 1.71 5.42 6.46
C ARG A 68 2.86 6.00 7.29
N ASP A 69 3.48 7.07 6.86
CA ASP A 69 4.63 7.65 7.57
C ASP A 69 4.24 8.14 8.98
N ALA A 70 3.06 8.73 9.13
CA ALA A 70 2.47 9.08 10.44
C ALA A 70 2.24 7.84 11.32
N MET A 71 1.80 6.71 10.75
CA MET A 71 1.69 5.45 11.48
C MET A 71 3.07 4.99 12.00
N PHE A 72 4.09 4.98 11.13
CA PHE A 72 5.43 4.53 11.47
C PHE A 72 6.15 5.46 12.46
N SER A 73 5.84 6.77 12.44
CA SER A 73 6.42 7.76 13.36
C SER A 73 5.83 7.72 14.76
N GLY A 74 4.72 7.00 14.97
CA GLY A 74 4.03 6.92 16.27
C GLY A 74 3.00 8.03 16.50
N GLU A 75 2.58 8.75 15.45
CA GLU A 75 1.48 9.71 15.56
C GLU A 75 0.16 9.01 15.93
N LYS A 76 -0.73 9.77 16.57
CA LYS A 76 -2.04 9.30 17.03
C LYS A 76 -3.05 9.22 15.88
N ILE A 77 -2.81 8.30 14.94
CA ILE A 77 -3.67 8.13 13.76
C ILE A 77 -4.98 7.38 14.04
N ASN A 78 -5.12 6.71 15.20
CA ASN A 78 -6.40 6.21 15.66
C ASN A 78 -7.16 7.39 16.32
N GLU A 79 -7.88 8.13 15.49
CA GLU A 79 -8.50 9.41 15.83
C GLU A 79 -9.59 9.28 16.91
N THR A 80 -10.39 8.21 16.88
CA THR A 80 -11.51 8.03 17.83
C THR A 80 -11.04 7.69 19.24
N GLU A 81 -9.91 6.99 19.37
CA GLU A 81 -9.32 6.64 20.67
C GLU A 81 -8.16 7.55 21.07
N GLY A 82 -7.66 8.41 20.16
CA GLY A 82 -6.49 9.26 20.39
C GLY A 82 -5.21 8.47 20.62
N ARG A 83 -4.97 7.41 19.84
CA ARG A 83 -3.87 6.44 20.06
C ARG A 83 -2.96 6.26 18.84
N ALA A 84 -1.68 5.99 19.10
CA ALA A 84 -0.74 5.53 18.08
C ALA A 84 -1.03 4.08 17.66
N VAL A 85 -0.63 3.70 16.44
CA VAL A 85 -0.80 2.35 15.89
C VAL A 85 0.58 1.81 15.48
N LEU A 86 1.20 0.97 16.32
CA LEU A 86 2.60 0.58 16.20
C LEU A 86 2.85 -0.93 16.25
N HIS A 87 2.01 -1.72 15.59
CA HIS A 87 2.27 -3.15 15.43
C HIS A 87 3.59 -3.43 14.67
N THR A 88 4.06 -2.47 13.88
CA THR A 88 5.36 -2.51 13.18
C THR A 88 6.54 -2.46 14.15
N ALA A 89 6.44 -1.76 15.29
CA ALA A 89 7.51 -1.69 16.29
C ALA A 89 7.84 -3.07 16.88
N LEU A 90 6.83 -3.95 17.02
CA LEU A 90 7.00 -5.33 17.50
C LEU A 90 7.84 -6.21 16.57
N ARG A 91 8.08 -5.77 15.33
CA ARG A 91 8.88 -6.46 14.32
C ARG A 91 10.13 -5.66 13.93
N ASN A 92 10.40 -4.57 14.63
CA ASN A 92 11.57 -3.73 14.36
C ASN A 92 12.84 -4.37 14.94
N VAL A 93 13.47 -5.24 14.15
CA VAL A 93 14.70 -5.95 14.54
C VAL A 93 15.94 -5.08 14.58
N SER A 94 15.95 -3.90 13.93
CA SER A 94 17.10 -3.01 14.01
C SER A 94 17.24 -2.37 15.40
N GLY A 95 16.14 -2.32 16.16
CA GLY A 95 16.09 -1.63 17.45
C GLY A 95 16.10 -0.11 17.33
N ASP A 96 15.98 0.43 16.12
CA ASP A 96 15.97 1.89 15.91
C ASP A 96 14.81 2.54 16.68
N PRO A 97 15.01 3.72 17.32
CA PRO A 97 14.01 4.32 18.18
C PRO A 97 12.66 4.55 17.48
N VAL A 98 11.58 4.17 18.17
CA VAL A 98 10.20 4.48 17.76
C VAL A 98 9.56 5.28 18.88
N ARG A 99 9.19 6.54 18.60
CA ARG A 99 8.77 7.47 19.66
C ARG A 99 7.26 7.63 19.73
N VAL A 100 6.71 7.51 20.93
CA VAL A 100 5.32 7.86 21.26
C VAL A 100 5.36 8.90 22.36
N GLU A 101 4.78 10.07 22.11
CA GLU A 101 4.75 11.19 23.08
C GLU A 101 6.15 11.52 23.64
N GLY A 102 7.17 11.46 22.78
CA GLY A 102 8.56 11.73 23.14
C GLY A 102 9.33 10.55 23.74
N ASN A 103 8.66 9.47 24.13
CA ASN A 103 9.29 8.29 24.73
C ASN A 103 9.59 7.22 23.67
N ASP A 104 10.81 6.68 23.68
CA ASP A 104 11.16 5.53 22.83
C ASP A 104 10.58 4.24 23.43
N VAL A 105 9.80 3.52 22.62
CA VAL A 105 9.12 2.28 23.06
C VAL A 105 9.94 1.02 22.80
N MET A 106 11.00 1.10 22.01
CA MET A 106 11.78 -0.09 21.60
C MET A 106 12.42 -0.86 22.76
N PRO A 107 13.01 -0.22 23.80
CA PRO A 107 13.55 -0.96 24.94
C PRO A 107 12.52 -1.86 25.63
N GLY A 108 11.28 -1.37 25.78
CA GLY A 108 10.20 -2.16 26.39
C GLY A 108 9.71 -3.29 25.48
N VAL A 109 9.75 -3.12 24.16
CA VAL A 109 9.43 -4.19 23.21
C VAL A 109 10.49 -5.29 23.28
N LEU A 110 11.77 -4.92 23.20
CA LEU A 110 12.89 -5.87 23.16
C LEU A 110 13.03 -6.67 24.47
N ASP A 111 12.69 -6.10 25.62
CA ASP A 111 12.68 -6.79 26.92
C ASP A 111 11.68 -7.97 26.97
N THR A 112 10.69 -7.98 26.06
CA THR A 112 9.61 -8.99 26.03
C THR A 112 9.76 -10.08 24.96
N LEU A 113 10.82 -10.03 24.15
CA LEU A 113 11.11 -11.00 23.07
C LEU A 113 12.08 -12.10 23.53
#